data_AF-A0A965SNX0-F1
#
_entry.id   AF-A0A965SNX0-F1
#
_cell.length_a   1.000
_cell.length_b   1.000
_cell.length_c   1.000
_cell.angle_alpha   90.00
_cell.angle_beta   90.00
_cell.angle_gamma   90.00
#
_symmetry.space_group_name_H-M   'P 1'
#
loop_
_entity.id
_entity.type
_entity.pdbx_description
1 polymer ?
#
loop_
_entity_poly.entity_id
_entity_poly.type
_entity_poly.pdbx_seq_one_letter_code
_entity_poly.pdbx_strand_id
1 'polypeptide(L)'
;MPIQFGSCHTAFIGGYAIEGHVPAKEIKRLLAEKPKAIGLVVPAMPVGSPGMDGSEYKGKKDPYDVLLIGLNGKPLVYQAYR
;
A
#
# COMPACT_ATOMS: atom_id res chain seq x y z
N MET A 1 -11.49 1.66 -4.61
CA MET A 1 -10.72 0.52 -4.09
C MET A 1 -11.70 -0.60 -3.72
N PRO A 2 -11.48 -1.88 -4.08
CA PRO A 2 -12.32 -2.99 -3.62
C PRO A 2 -12.31 -3.13 -2.08
N ILE A 3 -13.45 -3.45 -1.48
CA ILE A 3 -13.65 -3.51 -0.01
C ILE A 3 -12.65 -4.45 0.67
N GLN A 4 -12.33 -5.60 0.04
CA GLN A 4 -11.40 -6.58 0.59
C GLN A 4 -9.96 -6.08 0.77
N PHE A 5 -9.61 -4.94 0.16
CA PHE A 5 -8.30 -4.32 0.30
C PHE A 5 -8.32 -3.09 1.22
N GLY A 6 -9.41 -2.86 1.97
CA GLY A 6 -9.52 -1.71 2.86
C GLY A 6 -8.42 -1.65 3.93
N SER A 7 -8.05 -0.43 4.27
CA SER A 7 -7.18 -0.07 5.39
C SER A 7 -7.85 1.06 6.19
N CYS A 8 -7.08 1.74 7.05
CA CYS A 8 -7.56 2.81 7.92
C CYS A 8 -7.70 4.18 7.22
N HIS A 9 -7.04 4.39 6.08
CA HIS A 9 -7.09 5.65 5.35
C HIS A 9 -6.86 5.48 3.85
N THR A 10 -7.38 6.45 3.09
CA THR A 10 -7.20 6.54 1.64
C THR A 10 -6.73 7.94 1.28
N ALA A 11 -5.74 8.04 0.41
CA ALA A 11 -5.32 9.29 -0.22
C ALA A 11 -5.42 9.19 -1.75
N PHE A 12 -5.45 10.33 -2.42
CA PHE A 12 -5.45 10.41 -3.88
C PHE A 12 -4.29 11.28 -4.36
N ILE A 13 -3.48 10.76 -5.30
CA ILE A 13 -2.37 11.50 -5.88
C ILE A 13 -2.08 11.04 -7.31
N GLY A 14 -1.89 11.99 -8.23
CA GLY A 14 -1.52 11.69 -9.62
C GLY A 14 -2.51 10.79 -10.38
N GLY A 15 -3.78 10.79 -9.99
CA GLY A 15 -4.81 9.92 -10.56
C GLY A 15 -4.91 8.52 -9.95
N TYR A 16 -4.11 8.23 -8.91
CA TYR A 16 -4.12 6.95 -8.20
C TYR A 16 -4.71 7.08 -6.80
N ALA A 17 -5.39 6.03 -6.35
CA ALA A 17 -5.74 5.83 -4.95
C ALA A 17 -4.57 5.16 -4.20
N ILE A 18 -4.22 5.67 -3.02
CA ILE A 18 -3.22 5.11 -2.12
C ILE A 18 -3.95 4.71 -0.85
N GLU A 19 -4.08 3.40 -0.62
CA GLU A 19 -4.86 2.83 0.48
C GLU A 19 -3.93 2.26 1.56
N GLY A 20 -4.06 2.77 2.77
CA GLY A 20 -3.30 2.34 3.93
C GLY A 20 -1.83 2.77 3.94
N HIS A 21 -1.05 2.05 4.74
CA HIS A 21 0.34 2.37 5.08
C HIS A 21 1.34 2.01 3.95
N VAL A 22 1.10 2.54 2.75
CA VAL A 22 1.97 2.35 1.58
C VAL A 22 3.26 3.17 1.76
N PRO A 23 4.46 2.57 1.63
CA PRO A 23 5.69 3.32 1.76
C PRO A 23 5.90 4.35 0.64
N ALA A 24 6.46 5.50 1.00
CA ALA A 24 6.68 6.62 0.08
C ALA A 24 7.56 6.23 -1.13
N LYS A 25 8.45 5.24 -0.99
CA LYS A 25 9.27 4.71 -2.08
C LYS A 25 8.40 4.13 -3.20
N GLU A 26 7.42 3.30 -2.86
CA GLU A 26 6.51 2.70 -3.84
C GLU A 26 5.56 3.73 -4.45
N ILE A 27 5.12 4.73 -3.67
CA ILE A 27 4.30 5.85 -4.21
C ILE A 27 5.10 6.65 -5.25
N LYS A 28 6.37 6.99 -4.96
CA LYS A 28 7.23 7.69 -5.93
C LYS A 28 7.46 6.87 -7.19
N ARG A 29 7.68 5.56 -7.04
CA ARG A 29 7.82 4.61 -8.17
C ARG A 29 6.55 4.56 -9.02
N LEU A 30 5.38 4.48 -8.40
CA LEU A 30 4.08 4.52 -9.08
C LEU A 30 3.92 5.79 -9.93
N LEU A 31 4.25 6.95 -9.36
CA LEU A 31 4.13 8.24 -10.05
C LEU A 31 5.14 8.43 -11.20
N ALA A 32 6.27 7.72 -11.15
CA ALA A 32 7.25 7.69 -12.22
C ALA A 32 6.84 6.73 -13.35
N GLU A 33 6.43 5.50 -13.00
CA GLU A 33 6.06 4.45 -13.96
C GLU A 33 4.69 4.70 -14.61
N LYS A 34 3.78 5.36 -13.88
CA LYS A 34 2.39 5.63 -14.28
C LYS A 34 1.66 4.43 -14.91
N PRO A 35 1.61 3.26 -14.25
CA PRO A 35 0.92 2.09 -14.78
C PRO A 35 -0.60 2.32 -14.88
N LYS A 36 -1.27 1.60 -15.77
CA LYS A 36 -2.75 1.60 -15.84
C LYS A 36 -3.33 0.80 -14.68
N ALA A 37 -3.65 1.48 -13.59
CA ALA A 37 -4.12 0.88 -12.35
C ALA A 37 -5.05 1.84 -11.59
N ILE A 38 -5.80 1.30 -10.63
CA ILE A 38 -6.54 2.09 -9.64
C ILE A 38 -5.55 2.74 -8.67
N GLY A 39 -4.52 2.00 -8.26
CA GLY A 39 -3.45 2.51 -7.39
C GLY A 39 -2.83 1.44 -6.50
N LEU A 40 -2.23 1.86 -5.39
CA LEU A 40 -1.50 1.00 -4.46
C LEU A 40 -2.27 0.80 -3.16
N VAL A 41 -2.07 -0.38 -2.55
CA VAL A 41 -2.67 -0.70 -1.26
C VAL A 41 -1.75 -1.52 -0.38
N VAL A 42 -1.77 -1.21 0.92
CA VAL A 42 -1.36 -2.11 2.01
C VAL A 42 -2.62 -2.42 2.83
N PRO A 43 -3.22 -3.62 2.67
CA PRO A 43 -4.46 -3.96 3.37
C PRO A 43 -4.28 -4.03 4.88
N ALA A 44 -5.36 -3.76 5.63
CA ALA A 44 -5.36 -3.74 7.10
C ALA A 44 -4.31 -2.75 7.67
N MET A 45 -3.57 -3.14 8.71
CA MET A 45 -2.57 -2.29 9.38
C MET A 45 -1.39 -3.15 9.86
N PRO A 46 -0.54 -3.67 8.96
CA PRO A 46 0.58 -4.53 9.34
C PRO A 46 1.62 -3.74 10.15
N VAL A 47 2.01 -4.29 11.30
CA VAL A 47 3.02 -3.68 12.17
C VAL A 47 4.36 -3.64 11.44
N GLY A 48 5.07 -2.53 11.52
CA GLY A 48 6.33 -2.28 10.81
C GLY A 48 6.17 -1.65 9.42
N SER A 49 4.94 -1.44 8.94
CA SER A 49 4.68 -0.52 7.83
C SER A 49 4.81 0.94 8.30
N PRO A 50 5.06 1.92 7.41
CA PRO A 50 5.26 3.31 7.81
C PRO A 50 4.06 3.89 8.56
N GLY A 51 4.27 4.38 9.79
CA GLY A 51 3.21 4.82 10.69
C GLY A 51 2.67 3.72 11.62
N MET A 52 3.00 2.46 11.35
CA MET A 52 2.79 1.29 12.23
C MET A 52 4.12 0.74 12.77
N ASP A 53 5.18 1.53 12.72
CA ASP A 53 6.57 1.18 13.08
C ASP A 53 7.07 1.89 14.35
N GLY A 54 6.14 2.46 15.13
CA GLY A 54 6.42 3.14 16.40
C GLY A 54 7.00 2.24 17.51
N SER A 55 7.60 2.88 18.53
CA SER A 55 8.25 2.19 19.65
C SER A 55 7.30 1.31 20.48
N GLU A 56 6.00 1.61 20.46
CA GLU A 56 4.95 0.79 21.10
C GLU A 56 4.93 -0.66 20.62
N TYR A 57 5.35 -0.90 19.37
CA TYR A 57 5.40 -2.23 18.76
C TYR A 57 6.67 -3.02 19.08
N LYS A 58 7.58 -2.45 19.89
CA LYS A 58 8.81 -3.13 20.39
C LYS A 58 9.64 -3.78 19.26
N GLY A 59 9.71 -3.14 18.11
CA GLY A 59 10.46 -3.63 16.95
C GLY A 59 9.84 -4.82 16.21
N LYS A 60 8.60 -5.22 16.56
CA LYS A 60 7.85 -6.22 15.80
C LYS A 60 7.67 -5.74 14.36
N LYS A 61 7.75 -6.67 13.41
CA LYS A 61 7.45 -6.43 12.00
C LYS A 61 6.65 -7.61 11.47
N ASP A 62 5.45 -7.34 10.98
CA ASP A 62 4.64 -8.32 10.28
C ASP A 62 5.01 -8.29 8.80
N PRO A 63 5.14 -9.44 8.12
CA PRO A 63 5.35 -9.45 6.68
C PRO A 63 4.11 -8.91 5.97
N TYR A 64 4.31 -8.10 4.93
CA TYR A 64 3.22 -7.53 4.14
C TYR A 64 3.61 -7.31 2.69
N ASP A 65 2.61 -7.16 1.83
CA ASP A 65 2.79 -6.80 0.43
C ASP A 65 2.17 -5.45 0.15
N VAL A 66 2.86 -4.64 -0.64
CA VAL A 66 2.26 -3.53 -1.36
C VAL A 66 1.68 -4.09 -2.64
N LEU A 67 0.36 -3.98 -2.82
CA LEU A 67 -0.34 -4.48 -3.99
C LEU A 67 -0.67 -3.34 -4.95
N LEU A 68 -0.48 -3.58 -6.23
CA LEU A 68 -1.02 -2.76 -7.31
C LEU A 68 -2.39 -3.31 -7.70
N ILE A 69 -3.44 -2.50 -7.59
CA ILE A 69 -4.79 -2.91 -7.97
C ILE A 69 -5.06 -2.45 -9.40
N GLY A 70 -5.21 -3.40 -10.31
CA GLY A 70 -5.55 -3.13 -11.70
C GLY A 70 -6.96 -2.55 -11.84
N LEU A 71 -7.26 -1.95 -13.01
CA LEU A 71 -8.58 -1.41 -13.31
C LEU A 71 -9.71 -2.46 -13.29
N ASN A 72 -9.34 -3.74 -13.42
CA ASN A 72 -10.24 -4.89 -13.28
C ASN A 72 -10.44 -5.33 -11.81
N GLY A 73 -9.90 -4.60 -10.84
CA GLY A 73 -9.96 -4.92 -9.42
C GLY A 73 -9.03 -6.04 -8.96
N LYS A 74 -8.23 -6.64 -9.86
CA LYS A 74 -7.30 -7.72 -9.50
C LYS A 74 -6.01 -7.16 -8.90
N PRO A 75 -5.48 -7.78 -7.84
CA PRO A 75 -4.21 -7.39 -7.25
C PRO A 75 -3.02 -8.00 -8.01
N LEU A 76 -1.89 -7.28 -7.97
CA LEU A 76 -0.57 -7.77 -8.31
C LEU A 76 0.41 -7.34 -7.22
N VAL A 77 1.32 -8.21 -6.78
CA VAL A 77 2.36 -7.83 -5.83
C VAL A 77 3.30 -6.83 -6.49
N TYR A 78 3.35 -5.61 -5.96
CA TYR A 78 4.19 -4.53 -6.46
C TYR A 78 5.54 -4.46 -5.73
N GLN A 79 5.52 -4.76 -4.43
CA GLN A 79 6.69 -4.94 -3.58
C GLN A 79 6.32 -5.82 -2.38
N ALA A 80 7.17 -6.80 -2.07
CA ALA A 80 7.06 -7.62 -0.86
C ALA A 80 8.00 -7.10 0.24
N TYR A 81 7.50 -7.05 1.48
CA TYR A 81 8.24 -6.75 2.70
C TYR A 81 8.17 -7.98 3.62
N ARG A 82 9.33 -8.47 4.06
CA ARG A 82 9.49 -9.73 4.81
C ARG A 82 10.42 -9.50 5.99
#